data_AF-D9ZNC2-F1
#
_entry.id   AF-D9ZNC2-F1
#
_cell.length_a   1.000
_cell.length_b   1.000
_cell.length_c   1.000
_cell.angle_alpha   90.00
_cell.angle_beta   90.00
_cell.angle_gamma   90.00
#
_symmetry.space_group_name_H-M   'P 1'
#
loop_
_entity.id
_entity.type
_entity.pdbx_description
1 polymer ?
#
loop_
_entity_poly.entity_id
_entity_poly.type
_entity_poly.pdbx_seq_one_letter_code
_entity_poly.pdbx_strand_id
1 'polypeptide(L)'
;HGLLESNSMMTDSTLIKANASLNSLTPIETKAALSDKVARKRVKNKLGLPQSRTISNSTHISKTDKDSSLAKKEGSPRELKYKIHNSIDALSRVIIDTHVTSGKTHDSQVYIERLNHIRGKYTLTIKEAIADRAYGSRA
;
A
#
# COMPACT_ATOMS: atom_id res chain seq x y z
N HIS A 1 0.76 -16.82 33.90
CA HIS A 1 0.38 -15.75 32.94
C HIS A 1 1.23 -15.92 31.69
N GLY A 2 0.62 -15.87 30.50
CA GLY A 2 1.33 -15.95 29.22
C GLY A 2 1.76 -14.57 28.73
N LEU A 3 2.53 -14.51 27.65
CA LEU A 3 3.06 -13.26 27.06
C LEU A 3 1.95 -12.34 26.48
N LEU A 4 0.77 -12.89 26.19
CA LEU A 4 -0.39 -12.15 25.70
C LEU A 4 -1.41 -11.99 26.84
N GLU A 5 -1.85 -10.76 27.07
CA GLU A 5 -2.63 -10.42 28.26
C GLU A 5 -4.06 -9.93 27.95
N SER A 6 -4.38 -9.60 26.70
CA SER A 6 -5.70 -9.06 26.34
C SER A 6 -6.41 -9.80 25.20
N ASN A 7 -7.69 -9.47 25.03
CA ASN A 7 -8.49 -9.81 23.85
C ASN A 7 -8.69 -8.59 22.93
N SER A 8 -7.91 -7.52 23.14
CA SER A 8 -8.01 -6.25 22.44
C SER A 8 -6.79 -6.08 21.53
N MET A 9 -7.02 -5.80 20.26
CA MET A 9 -5.94 -5.60 19.29
C MET A 9 -5.87 -4.16 18.83
N MET A 10 -4.65 -3.60 18.78
CA MET A 10 -4.40 -2.30 18.16
C MET A 10 -3.66 -2.51 16.84
N THR A 11 -4.08 -1.83 15.77
CA THR A 11 -3.41 -1.90 14.47
C THR A 11 -3.12 -0.51 13.92
N ASP A 12 -1.89 -0.32 13.45
CA ASP A 12 -1.47 0.91 12.77
C ASP A 12 -0.55 0.57 11.58
N SER A 13 -0.46 1.49 10.62
CA SER A 13 0.40 1.32 9.44
C SER A 13 1.38 2.47 9.25
N THR A 14 2.53 2.14 8.68
CA THR A 14 3.59 3.10 8.38
C THR A 14 4.11 2.92 6.96
N LEU A 15 4.29 4.04 6.27
CA LEU A 15 4.96 4.06 4.96
C LEU A 15 6.48 4.07 5.13
N ILE A 16 7.15 3.12 4.50
CA ILE A 16 8.61 3.00 4.50
C ILE A 16 9.13 3.20 3.09
N LYS A 17 10.20 3.98 2.94
CA LYS A 17 10.84 4.22 1.64
C LYS A 17 11.42 2.91 1.10
N ALA A 18 11.08 2.60 -0.15
CA ALA A 18 11.68 1.48 -0.87
C ALA A 18 13.09 1.84 -1.33
N ASN A 19 13.95 0.84 -1.50
CA ASN A 19 15.26 1.02 -2.12
C ASN A 19 15.15 1.11 -3.65
N ALA A 20 14.33 2.05 -4.14
CA ALA A 20 14.07 2.26 -5.55
C ALA A 20 13.88 3.75 -5.86
N SER A 21 14.50 4.19 -6.95
CA SER A 21 14.41 5.57 -7.43
C SER A 21 13.20 5.78 -8.32
N LEU A 22 12.66 6.99 -8.38
CA LEU A 22 11.63 7.36 -9.37
C LEU A 22 12.14 7.17 -10.82
N ASN A 23 13.45 7.25 -11.04
CA ASN A 23 14.08 7.01 -12.35
C ASN A 23 14.00 5.53 -12.79
N SER A 24 13.66 4.61 -11.87
CA SER A 24 13.44 3.20 -12.18
C SER A 24 12.06 2.94 -12.80
N LEU A 25 11.16 3.92 -12.79
CA LEU A 25 9.79 3.76 -13.27
C LEU A 25 9.75 3.64 -14.78
N THR A 26 9.12 2.56 -15.23
CA THR A 26 8.89 2.26 -16.64
C THR A 26 7.39 2.13 -16.90
N PRO A 27 6.88 2.56 -18.06
CA PRO A 27 5.48 2.40 -18.39
C PRO A 27 5.09 0.91 -18.38
N ILE A 28 3.92 0.60 -17.82
CA ILE A 28 3.37 -0.76 -17.86
C ILE A 28 2.94 -1.03 -19.31
N GLU A 29 3.56 -2.01 -19.96
CA GLU A 29 3.18 -2.45 -21.30
C GLU A 29 1.92 -3.31 -21.25
N THR A 30 0.75 -2.66 -21.25
CA THR A 30 -0.53 -3.35 -21.44
C THR A 30 -0.96 -3.31 -22.91
N LYS A 31 -1.70 -4.33 -23.38
CA LYS A 31 -2.28 -4.34 -24.74
C LYS A 31 -3.13 -3.09 -25.03
N ALA A 32 -3.80 -2.53 -24.02
CA ALA A 32 -4.52 -1.26 -24.11
C ALA A 32 -3.60 -0.04 -24.28
N ALA A 33 -2.43 -0.01 -23.62
CA ALA A 33 -1.45 1.07 -23.77
C ALA A 33 -0.79 1.09 -25.16
N LEU A 34 -0.73 -0.05 -25.86
CA LEU A 34 -0.34 -0.12 -27.27
C LEU A 34 -1.38 0.55 -28.19
N SER A 35 -2.68 0.26 -27.97
CA SER A 35 -3.79 0.91 -28.69
C SER A 35 -3.78 2.43 -28.50
N ASP A 36 -3.62 2.88 -27.25
CA ASP A 36 -3.56 4.30 -26.91
C ASP A 36 -2.30 4.98 -27.47
N LYS A 37 -1.16 4.30 -27.52
CA LYS A 37 0.06 4.80 -28.19
C LYS A 37 -0.19 5.00 -29.69
N VAL A 38 -0.88 4.08 -30.37
CA VAL A 38 -1.22 4.20 -31.80
C VAL A 38 -2.20 5.35 -32.05
N ALA A 39 -3.24 5.48 -31.20
CA ALA A 39 -4.22 6.57 -31.29
C ALA A 39 -3.57 7.95 -31.03
N ARG A 40 -2.74 8.09 -30.00
CA ARG A 40 -2.04 9.33 -29.66
C ARG A 40 -0.98 9.72 -30.70
N LYS A 41 -0.38 8.76 -31.41
CA LYS A 41 0.55 9.04 -32.52
C LYS A 41 -0.17 9.68 -33.71
N ARG A 42 -1.45 9.36 -33.95
CA ARG A 42 -2.28 9.98 -34.99
C ARG A 42 -2.73 11.41 -34.64
N VAL A 43 -2.88 11.74 -33.36
CA VAL A 43 -3.33 13.07 -32.89
C VAL A 43 -2.17 14.08 -32.75
N LYS A 44 -0.92 13.61 -32.64
CA LYS A 44 0.28 14.45 -32.43
C LYS A 44 0.69 15.36 -33.60
N ASN A 45 -0.08 15.39 -34.69
CA ASN A 45 0.12 16.34 -35.79
C ASN A 45 -0.62 17.68 -35.60
N LYS A 46 -1.16 17.98 -34.41
CA LYS A 46 -1.69 19.31 -34.08
C LYS A 46 -1.15 19.82 -32.75
N LEU A 47 -0.63 21.05 -32.82
CA LEU A 47 0.05 21.83 -31.79
C LEU A 47 -0.56 21.70 -30.38
N GLY A 48 0.30 21.49 -29.39
CA GLY A 48 -0.01 21.64 -27.97
C GLY A 48 1.24 21.46 -27.11
N LEU A 49 1.39 22.32 -26.09
CA LEU A 49 2.48 22.34 -25.10
C LEU A 49 2.81 20.94 -24.55
N PRO A 50 4.08 20.66 -24.17
CA PRO A 50 4.46 19.36 -23.65
C PRO A 50 3.66 19.03 -22.38
N GLN A 51 2.68 18.13 -22.50
CA GLN A 51 1.99 17.56 -21.35
C GLN A 51 3.05 16.91 -20.45
N SER A 52 3.25 17.49 -19.26
CA SER A 52 3.99 16.84 -18.18
C SER A 52 3.35 15.48 -17.94
N ARG A 53 4.08 14.40 -18.23
CA ARG A 53 3.58 13.04 -18.09
C ARG A 53 3.33 12.77 -16.61
N THR A 54 2.07 12.71 -16.20
CA THR A 54 1.70 12.34 -14.84
C THR A 54 2.04 10.86 -14.60
N ILE A 55 3.02 10.60 -13.74
CA ILE A 55 3.41 9.24 -13.34
C ILE A 55 2.43 8.74 -12.27
N SER A 56 1.88 7.53 -12.42
CA SER A 56 0.97 6.89 -11.47
C SER A 56 1.24 5.39 -11.33
N ASN A 57 0.74 4.77 -10.25
CA ASN A 57 0.82 3.33 -10.03
C ASN A 57 -0.01 2.49 -11.02
N SER A 58 -0.92 3.12 -11.78
CA SER A 58 -1.68 2.47 -12.85
C SER A 58 -0.95 2.51 -14.20
N THR A 59 0.03 3.40 -14.35
CA THR A 59 0.72 3.64 -15.63
C THR A 59 2.17 3.23 -15.61
N HIS A 60 2.82 3.20 -14.44
CA HIS A 60 4.24 2.91 -14.30
C HIS A 60 4.49 1.88 -13.19
N ILE A 61 5.52 1.08 -13.40
CA ILE A 61 6.08 0.13 -12.44
C ILE A 61 7.59 0.30 -12.36
N SER A 62 8.15 0.14 -11.17
CA SER A 62 9.59 0.19 -10.97
C SER A 62 10.24 -1.08 -11.53
N LYS A 63 11.29 -0.90 -12.34
CA LYS A 63 12.05 -2.02 -12.89
C LYS A 63 13.00 -2.66 -11.88
N THR A 64 13.40 -1.93 -10.85
CA THR A 64 14.36 -2.38 -9.82
C THR A 64 13.67 -2.96 -8.59
N ASP A 65 12.40 -2.60 -8.37
CA ASP A 65 11.58 -3.08 -7.25
C ASP A 65 10.10 -3.03 -7.67
N LYS A 66 9.58 -4.16 -8.14
CA LYS A 66 8.22 -4.27 -8.69
C LYS A 66 7.11 -4.26 -7.64
N ASP A 67 7.44 -4.56 -6.38
CA ASP A 67 6.46 -4.66 -5.29
C ASP A 67 6.26 -3.31 -4.58
N SER A 68 7.24 -2.41 -4.70
CA SER A 68 7.10 -1.01 -4.30
C SER A 68 6.07 -0.26 -5.16
N SER A 69 5.51 0.81 -4.60
CA SER A 69 4.61 1.69 -5.35
C SER A 69 4.72 3.14 -4.90
N LEU A 70 4.31 4.06 -5.78
CA LEU A 70 4.28 5.48 -5.48
C LEU A 70 3.29 5.75 -4.35
N ALA A 71 3.79 6.32 -3.25
CA ALA A 71 2.97 6.77 -2.14
C ALA A 71 3.52 8.09 -1.59
N LYS A 72 2.64 8.85 -0.93
CA LYS A 72 2.96 10.12 -0.29
C LYS A 72 2.24 10.16 1.05
N LYS A 73 2.99 10.46 2.12
CA LYS A 73 2.43 10.92 3.40
C LYS A 73 2.45 12.44 3.41
N GLU A 74 1.47 13.06 4.06
CA GLU A 74 1.49 14.50 4.30
C GLU A 74 2.84 14.94 4.90
N GLY A 75 3.37 16.07 4.42
CA GLY A 75 4.71 16.55 4.81
C GLY A 75 5.92 15.79 4.21
N SER A 76 5.71 14.70 3.45
CA SER A 76 6.80 13.92 2.83
C SER A 76 6.76 13.98 1.28
N PRO A 77 7.91 13.79 0.60
CA PRO A 77 7.92 13.66 -0.85
C PRO A 77 7.20 12.40 -1.32
N ARG A 78 6.70 12.45 -2.55
CA ARG A 78 6.15 11.30 -3.24
C ARG A 78 7.29 10.43 -3.76
N GLU A 79 7.37 9.20 -3.26
CA GLU A 79 8.46 8.25 -3.55
C GLU A 79 7.90 6.84 -3.72
N LEU A 80 8.75 5.89 -4.12
CA LEU A 80 8.43 4.46 -4.06
C LEU A 80 8.51 4.00 -2.61
N LYS A 81 7.43 3.42 -2.10
CA LYS A 81 7.29 3.02 -0.70
C LYS A 81 6.62 1.65 -0.59
N TYR A 82 6.86 1.03 0.55
CA TYR A 82 6.07 -0.04 1.14
C TYR A 82 5.18 0.52 2.23
N LYS A 83 4.13 -0.23 2.59
CA LYS A 83 3.31 0.03 3.76
C LYS A 83 3.36 -1.19 4.67
N ILE A 84 3.78 -0.97 5.91
CA ILE A 84 3.81 -2.01 6.95
C ILE A 84 2.60 -1.80 7.85
N HIS A 85 1.82 -2.85 8.07
CA HIS A 85 0.69 -2.92 8.98
C HIS A 85 1.12 -3.75 10.19
N ASN A 86 1.15 -3.14 11.37
CA ASN A 86 1.53 -3.81 12.59
C ASN A 86 0.32 -3.94 13.50
N SER A 87 0.12 -5.13 14.05
CA SER A 87 -0.90 -5.41 15.06
C SER A 87 -0.24 -5.85 16.36
N ILE A 88 -0.65 -5.21 17.46
CA ILE A 88 -0.15 -5.48 18.80
C ILE A 88 -1.29 -5.95 19.71
N ASP A 89 -0.92 -6.68 20.76
CA ASP A 89 -1.78 -6.85 21.94
C ASP A 89 -1.87 -5.50 22.66
N ALA A 90 -3.10 -5.03 22.92
CA ALA A 90 -3.31 -3.68 23.44
C ALA A 90 -2.75 -3.50 24.86
N LEU A 91 -2.69 -4.56 25.66
CA LEU A 91 -2.24 -4.49 27.06
C LEU A 91 -0.74 -4.74 27.18
N SER A 92 -0.26 -5.91 26.73
CA SER A 92 1.15 -6.31 26.84
C SER A 92 2.07 -5.56 25.88
N ARG A 93 1.51 -4.87 24.86
CA ARG A 93 2.23 -4.14 23.80
C ARG A 93 3.13 -5.01 22.92
N VAL A 94 2.94 -6.33 22.97
CA VAL A 94 3.67 -7.28 22.13
C VAL A 94 3.17 -7.19 20.70
N ILE A 95 4.09 -7.12 19.73
CA ILE A 95 3.77 -7.22 18.31
C ILE A 95 3.39 -8.67 18.00
N ILE A 96 2.13 -8.86 17.58
CA ILE A 96 1.58 -10.18 17.22
C ILE A 96 1.67 -10.41 15.71
N ASP A 97 1.54 -9.35 14.91
CA ASP A 97 1.58 -9.44 13.45
C ASP A 97 2.27 -8.23 12.82
N THR A 98 3.02 -8.50 11.76
CA THR A 98 3.62 -7.51 10.89
C THR A 98 3.39 -7.94 9.45
N HIS A 99 2.60 -7.16 8.71
CA HIS A 99 2.24 -7.46 7.33
C HIS A 99 2.67 -6.33 6.40
N VAL A 100 3.44 -6.66 5.37
CA VAL A 100 3.98 -5.69 4.41
C VAL A 100 3.19 -5.74 3.12
N THR A 101 2.86 -4.56 2.60
CA THR A 101 2.16 -4.36 1.32
C THR A 101 2.84 -3.28 0.49
N SER A 102 2.45 -3.17 -0.78
CA SER A 102 2.83 -2.02 -1.60
C SER A 102 2.35 -0.71 -0.96
N GLY A 103 3.13 0.37 -1.05
CA GLY A 103 2.79 1.67 -0.46
C GLY A 103 1.40 2.25 -0.84
N LYS A 104 0.83 1.83 -1.98
CA LYS A 104 -0.50 2.26 -2.46
C LYS A 104 -1.67 1.56 -1.77
N THR A 105 -1.43 0.45 -1.07
CA THR A 105 -2.49 -0.37 -0.48
C THR A 105 -3.19 0.44 0.62
N HIS A 106 -4.52 0.50 0.57
CA HIS A 106 -5.31 1.20 1.59
C HIS A 106 -5.45 0.30 2.82
N ASP A 107 -5.47 0.90 4.01
CA ASP A 107 -5.40 0.17 5.29
C ASP A 107 -6.58 -0.79 5.48
N SER A 108 -7.78 -0.33 5.14
CA SER A 108 -8.99 -1.17 5.18
C SER A 108 -8.95 -2.41 4.28
N GLN A 109 -8.13 -2.43 3.22
CA GLN A 109 -8.13 -3.53 2.25
C GLN A 109 -7.60 -4.85 2.84
N VAL A 110 -6.64 -4.76 3.77
CA VAL A 110 -6.02 -5.94 4.38
C VAL A 110 -6.54 -6.20 5.79
N TYR A 111 -7.19 -5.22 6.41
CA TYR A 111 -7.40 -5.21 7.85
C TYR A 111 -8.15 -6.44 8.38
N ILE A 112 -9.32 -6.74 7.83
CA ILE A 112 -10.16 -7.87 8.27
C ILE A 112 -9.45 -9.21 8.03
N GLU A 113 -8.76 -9.34 6.90
CA GLU A 113 -7.97 -10.55 6.60
C GLU A 113 -6.86 -10.74 7.64
N ARG A 114 -6.16 -9.66 8.04
CA ARG A 114 -5.12 -9.74 9.06
C ARG A 114 -5.65 -10.14 10.43
N LEU A 115 -6.78 -9.59 10.85
CA LEU A 115 -7.42 -10.01 12.12
C LEU A 115 -7.78 -11.51 12.09
N ASN A 116 -8.35 -11.99 10.97
CA ASN A 116 -8.66 -13.41 10.82
C ASN A 116 -7.41 -14.30 10.80
N HIS A 117 -6.33 -13.85 10.15
CA HIS A 117 -5.05 -14.54 10.17
C HIS A 117 -4.51 -14.69 11.59
N ILE A 118 -4.53 -13.62 12.39
CA ILE A 118 -4.07 -13.64 13.78
C ILE A 118 -4.90 -14.61 14.63
N ARG A 119 -6.23 -14.54 14.50
CA ARG A 119 -7.17 -15.44 15.20
C ARG A 119 -6.87 -16.91 14.88
N GLY A 120 -6.67 -17.25 13.61
CA GLY A 120 -6.39 -18.61 13.18
C GLY A 120 -5.00 -19.10 13.60
N LYS A 121 -3.98 -18.24 13.49
CA LYS A 121 -2.59 -18.60 13.77
C LYS A 121 -2.31 -18.85 15.24
N TYR A 122 -2.89 -18.05 16.13
CA TYR A 122 -2.63 -18.10 17.57
C TYR A 122 -3.81 -18.61 18.40
N THR A 123 -4.90 -19.02 17.74
CA THR A 123 -6.15 -19.46 18.38
C THR A 123 -6.66 -18.42 19.39
N LEU A 124 -6.50 -17.14 19.06
CA LEU A 124 -6.88 -16.02 19.92
C LEU A 124 -8.33 -15.60 19.67
N THR A 125 -8.99 -15.15 20.74
CA THR A 125 -10.29 -14.50 20.65
C THR A 125 -10.10 -12.99 20.69
N ILE A 126 -10.33 -12.32 19.55
CA ILE A 126 -10.32 -10.85 19.48
C ILE A 126 -11.74 -10.36 19.81
N LYS A 127 -11.88 -9.63 20.91
CA LYS A 127 -13.16 -9.02 21.35
C LYS A 127 -13.25 -7.55 20.96
N GLU A 128 -12.13 -6.87 20.83
CA GLU A 128 -12.05 -5.45 20.53
C GLU A 128 -10.93 -5.19 19.51
N ALA A 129 -11.20 -4.31 18.56
CA ALA A 129 -10.25 -3.89 17.54
C ALA A 129 -10.16 -2.36 17.53
N ILE A 130 -8.96 -1.84 17.76
CA ILE A 130 -8.66 -0.41 17.87
C ILE A 130 -7.78 -0.04 16.68
N ALA A 131 -8.26 0.88 15.86
CA ALA A 131 -7.53 1.35 14.69
C ALA A 131 -8.03 2.74 14.26
N ASP A 132 -7.21 3.42 13.46
CA ASP A 132 -7.55 4.72 12.91
C ASP A 132 -8.71 4.65 11.90
N ARG A 133 -9.30 5.81 11.61
CA ARG A 133 -10.41 5.95 10.65
C ARG A 133 -10.12 5.31 9.28
N ALA A 134 -8.86 5.30 8.83
CA ALA A 134 -8.47 4.71 7.55
C ALA A 134 -8.73 3.19 7.47
N TYR A 135 -8.88 2.51 8.60
CA TYR A 135 -9.22 1.09 8.67
C TYR A 135 -10.73 0.83 8.55
N GLY A 136 -11.55 1.86 8.78
CA GLY A 136 -13.00 1.79 8.62
C GLY A 136 -13.42 2.01 7.18
N SER A 137 -13.80 0.95 6.47
CA SER A 137 -14.50 1.05 5.19
C SER A 137 -15.96 0.62 5.35
N ARG A 138 -16.89 1.33 4.68
CA ARG A 138 -18.23 0.80 4.45
C ARG A 138 -18.10 -0.40 3.50
N ALA A 139 -18.56 -1.56 3.95
CA ALA A 139 -18.88 -2.68 3.06
C ALA A 139 -20.08 -2.32 2.19
#